data_AF-A0A1Q3TK87-F1
#
_entry.id   AF-A0A1Q3TK87-F1
#
_cell.length_a   1.000
_cell.length_b   1.000
_cell.length_c   1.000
_cell.angle_alpha   90.00
_cell.angle_beta   90.00
_cell.angle_gamma   90.00
#
_symmetry.space_group_name_H-M   'P 1'
#
loop_
_entity.id
_entity.type
_entity.pdbx_description
1 polymer ?
#
loop_
_entity_poly.entity_id
_entity_poly.type
_entity_poly.pdbx_seq_one_letter_code
_entity_poly.pdbx_strand_id
1 'polypeptide(L)'
;MAENLLLMRQREFKNRLYRVLSILKMRYGDHDRPIREFTVSDTFGFNVFEAAKSLTGPIAVLTKVTGGAKNDENNPKKIKVR
;
A
#
# COMPACT_ATOMS: atom_id res chain seq x y z
N MET A 1 23.64 4.25 10.37
CA MET A 1 22.68 3.54 9.50
C MET A 1 21.45 4.41 9.30
N ALA A 2 20.78 4.35 8.15
CA ALA A 2 19.68 5.26 7.80
C ALA A 2 18.51 5.17 8.80
N GLU A 3 18.00 6.34 9.20
CA GLU A 3 16.91 6.44 10.18
C GLU A 3 15.54 6.26 9.53
N ASN A 4 15.36 6.88 8.36
CA ASN A 4 14.13 6.86 7.58
C ASN A 4 14.43 6.32 6.17
N LEU A 5 13.59 5.41 5.69
CA LEU A 5 13.75 4.73 4.41
C LEU A 5 12.48 4.86 3.59
N LEU A 6 12.60 5.59 2.48
CA LEU A 6 11.57 5.70 1.46
C LEU A 6 12.04 4.95 0.22
N LEU A 7 11.17 4.10 -0.32
CA LEU A 7 11.41 3.36 -1.55
C LEU A 7 10.55 3.93 -2.66
N MET A 8 11.19 4.42 -3.70
CA MET A 8 10.56 4.83 -4.95
C MET A 8 10.95 3.85 -6.06
N ARG A 9 9.97 3.32 -6.78
CA ARG A 9 10.22 2.40 -7.88
C ARG A 9 9.21 2.55 -9.00
N GLN A 10 9.60 2.17 -10.21
CA GLN A 10 8.68 1.98 -11.31
C GLN A 10 8.14 0.55 -11.32
N ARG A 11 6.87 0.40 -11.68
CA ARG A 11 6.22 -0.89 -11.89
C ARG A 11 5.45 -0.84 -13.20
N GLU A 12 5.67 -1.84 -14.03
CA GLU A 12 4.91 -2.00 -15.26
C GLU A 12 3.59 -2.70 -14.97
N PHE A 13 2.52 -2.21 -15.59
CA PHE A 13 1.23 -2.88 -15.62
C PHE A 13 0.43 -2.44 -16.83
N LYS A 14 -0.20 -3.37 -17.54
CA LYS A 14 -1.00 -3.10 -18.75
C LYS A 14 -0.26 -2.18 -19.73
N ASN A 15 1.01 -2.48 -19.99
CA ASN A 15 1.87 -1.73 -20.91
C ASN A 15 2.06 -0.24 -20.53
N ARG A 16 1.91 0.08 -19.24
CA ARG A 16 2.14 1.42 -18.69
C ARG A 16 3.05 1.35 -17.46
N LEU A 17 3.97 2.30 -17.37
CA LEU A 17 4.85 2.47 -16.20
C LEU A 17 4.19 3.35 -15.15
N TYR A 18 4.04 2.80 -13.97
CA TYR A 18 3.53 3.47 -12.79
C TYR A 18 4.68 3.77 -11.84
N ARG A 19 4.69 4.96 -11.23
CA ARG A 19 5.65 5.34 -10.19
C ARG A 19 4.99 5.14 -8.84
N VAL A 20 5.63 4.35 -7.97
CA VAL A 20 5.09 4.04 -6.64
C VAL A 20 6.08 4.38 -5.54
N LEU A 21 5.53 4.80 -4.41
CA LEU A 21 6.22 5.17 -3.18
C LEU A 21 5.81 4.21 -2.06
N SER A 22 6.77 3.86 -1.21
CA SER A 22 6.53 3.09 0.01
C SER A 22 7.46 3.60 1.11
N ILE A 23 6.94 3.70 2.33
CA ILE A 23 7.76 4.01 3.51
C ILE A 23 8.16 2.67 4.13
N LEU A 24 9.43 2.31 4.04
CA LEU A 24 9.95 1.03 4.54
C LEU A 24 10.29 1.07 6.03
N LYS A 25 10.72 2.24 6.50
CA LYS A 25 11.10 2.46 7.90
C LYS A 25 10.99 3.94 8.24
N MET A 26 10.43 4.24 9.40
CA MET A 26 10.54 5.53 10.06
C MET A 26 11.01 5.31 11.49
N ARG A 27 11.96 6.12 11.94
CA ARG A 27 12.32 6.20 13.36
C ARG A 27 11.43 7.25 14.03
N TYR A 28 10.98 6.97 15.25
CA TYR A 28 10.19 7.89 16.07
C TYR A 28 8.82 8.28 15.48
N GLY A 29 8.04 7.29 15.04
CA GLY A 29 6.65 7.51 14.63
C GLY A 29 6.07 6.30 13.89
N ASP A 30 4.75 6.25 13.78
CA ASP A 30 4.11 5.35 12.82
C ASP A 30 4.32 5.90 11.40
N HIS A 31 4.16 5.04 10.42
CA HIS A 31 4.28 5.40 9.01
C HIS A 31 3.19 4.76 8.18
N ASP A 32 2.94 5.39 7.04
CA ASP A 32 2.01 4.87 6.04
C ASP A 32 2.56 3.57 5.43
N ARG A 33 1.88 2.46 5.73
CA ARG A 33 2.21 1.10 5.27
C ARG A 33 1.75 0.80 3.82
N PRO A 34 0.65 1.38 3.32
CA PRO A 34 0.25 1.18 1.93
C PRO A 34 1.29 1.65 0.92
N ILE A 35 1.33 0.95 -0.21
CA ILE A 35 2.03 1.41 -1.41
C ILE A 35 1.16 2.48 -2.07
N ARG A 36 1.74 3.63 -2.39
CA ARG A 36 1.02 4.73 -3.04
C ARG A 36 1.56 5.02 -4.42
N GLU A 37 0.68 5.39 -5.35
CA GLU A 37 1.09 5.99 -6.62
C GLU A 37 1.49 7.45 -6.39
N PHE A 38 2.44 7.93 -7.18
CA PHE A 38 2.71 9.36 -7.25
C PHE A 38 2.96 9.82 -8.69
N THR A 39 2.66 11.09 -8.95
CA THR A 39 3.10 11.81 -10.15
C THR A 39 4.01 12.96 -9.77
N VAL A 40 4.79 13.44 -10.73
CA VAL A 40 5.59 14.66 -10.59
C VAL A 40 5.12 15.62 -11.67
N SER A 41 4.79 16.85 -11.28
CA SER A 41 4.46 17.94 -12.21
C SER A 41 5.25 19.20 -11.87
N ASP A 42 5.42 20.08 -12.85
CA ASP A 42 6.18 21.32 -12.66
C ASP A 42 5.51 22.26 -11.65
N THR A 43 4.18 22.25 -11.59
CA THR A 43 3.40 23.14 -10.71
C THR A 43 3.40 22.70 -9.25
N PHE A 44 3.32 21.40 -8.99
CA PHE A 44 3.06 20.87 -7.63
C PHE A 44 4.18 19.97 -7.12
N GLY A 45 5.18 19.64 -7.94
CA GLY A 45 6.18 18.64 -7.59
C GLY A 45 5.53 17.28 -7.39
N PHE A 46 5.76 16.66 -6.23
CA PHE A 46 5.23 15.34 -5.90
C PHE A 46 3.76 15.38 -5.50
N ASN A 47 2.92 14.74 -6.31
CA ASN A 47 1.53 14.47 -5.98
C ASN A 47 1.37 12.99 -5.62
N VAL A 48 1.15 12.71 -4.32
CA VAL A 48 0.95 11.35 -3.79
C VAL A 48 -0.55 11.06 -3.67
N PHE A 49 -1.01 9.98 -4.29
CA PHE A 49 -2.43 9.63 -4.31
C PHE A 49 -2.85 8.80 -3.09
N GLU A 50 -4.15 8.77 -2.81
CA GLU A 50 -4.73 7.86 -1.83
C GLU A 50 -4.59 6.41 -2.28
N ALA A 51 -4.32 5.50 -1.34
CA ALA A 51 -4.29 4.06 -1.61
C ALA A 51 -5.60 3.57 -2.27
N ALA A 52 -6.72 4.20 -1.92
CA ALA A 52 -8.04 3.89 -2.46
C ALA A 52 -8.29 4.44 -3.87
N LYS A 53 -7.80 5.64 -4.21
CA LYS A 53 -7.93 6.20 -5.57
C LYS A 53 -7.06 5.49 -6.60
N SER A 54 -6.18 4.61 -6.14
CA SER A 54 -5.45 3.66 -6.98
C SER A 54 -6.25 2.36 -7.27
N LEU A 55 -7.50 2.21 -6.76
CA LEU A 55 -8.31 0.98 -6.91
C LEU A 55 -8.82 0.68 -8.33
N THR A 56 -8.75 1.60 -9.27
CA THR A 56 -9.09 1.28 -10.68
C THR A 56 -7.85 0.86 -11.47
N GLY A 57 -6.70 0.75 -10.80
CA GLY A 57 -5.40 0.47 -11.39
C GLY A 57 -4.56 -0.57 -10.62
N PRO A 58 -3.33 -0.84 -11.09
CA PRO A 58 -2.46 -1.96 -10.69
C PRO A 58 -2.21 -2.16 -9.20
N ILE A 59 -2.33 -1.10 -8.39
CA ILE A 59 -1.86 -1.11 -7.00
C ILE A 59 -2.71 -2.06 -6.13
N ALA A 60 -3.99 -2.27 -6.46
CA ALA A 60 -4.84 -3.23 -5.75
C ALA A 60 -4.31 -4.68 -5.79
N VAL A 61 -3.56 -5.05 -6.83
CA VAL A 61 -2.95 -6.40 -6.95
C VAL A 61 -1.67 -6.49 -6.12
N LEU A 62 -0.88 -5.40 -6.02
CA LEU A 62 0.35 -5.36 -5.25
C LEU A 62 0.10 -5.20 -3.73
N THR A 63 -0.99 -4.55 -3.33
CA THR A 63 -1.36 -4.40 -1.91
C THR A 63 -1.95 -5.67 -1.30
N LYS A 64 -2.54 -6.58 -2.11
CA LYS A 64 -3.00 -7.90 -1.65
C LYS A 64 -1.85 -8.83 -1.23
N VAL A 65 -0.65 -8.65 -1.78
CA VAL A 65 0.52 -9.51 -1.47
C VAL A 65 1.17 -9.14 -0.14
N THR A 66 0.97 -7.92 0.36
CA THR A 66 1.48 -7.49 1.68
C THR A 66 0.50 -7.81 2.83
N GLY A 67 -0.70 -8.33 2.52
CA GLY A 67 -1.73 -8.71 3.50
C GLY A 67 -1.74 -10.19 3.87
N GLY A 68 -0.57 -10.76 4.17
CA GLY A 68 -0.44 -12.12 4.71
C GLY A 68 -0.53 -12.15 6.23
N ALA A 69 -1.69 -11.86 6.79
CA ALA A 69 -2.01 -12.17 8.19
C ALA A 69 -3.42 -12.77 8.25
N LYS A 70 -3.51 -14.05 7.90
CA LYS A 70 -4.62 -14.90 8.35
C LYS A 70 -4.37 -15.18 9.83
N ASN A 71 -5.16 -14.58 10.69
CA ASN A 71 -5.45 -15.15 11.99
C ASN A 71 -6.87 -15.70 11.91
N ASP A 72 -6.96 -16.96 11.48
CA ASP A 72 -8.15 -17.80 11.57
C ASP A 72 -8.30 -18.22 13.04
N GLU A 73 -8.77 -17.32 13.91
CA GLU A 73 -9.07 -17.63 15.30
C GLU A 73 -10.28 -16.84 15.82
N ASN A 74 -11.48 -17.17 15.29
CA ASN A 74 -12.70 -17.30 16.12
C ASN A 74 -13.91 -17.74 15.28
N ASN A 75 -14.28 -19.01 15.39
CA ASN A 75 -15.63 -19.52 15.08
C ASN A 75 -15.87 -20.66 16.09
N PRO A 76 -17.04 -20.81 16.78
CA PRO A 76 -18.37 -20.65 16.18
C PRO A 76 -19.49 -20.07 17.06
N LYS A 77 -20.25 -19.12 16.50
CA LYS A 77 -21.65 -18.90 16.91
C LYS A 77 -22.56 -19.88 16.18
N LYS A 78 -22.79 -21.07 16.76
CA LYS A 78 -24.02 -21.87 16.55
C LYS A 78 -24.32 -22.70 17.80
N ILE A 79 -25.04 -22.09 18.75
CA ILE A 79 -25.81 -22.84 19.76
C ILE A 79 -27.28 -22.59 19.42
N LYS A 80 -27.90 -23.57 18.76
CA LYS A 80 -29.36 -23.63 18.56
C LYS A 80 -29.89 -24.50 19.69
N VAL A 81 -30.51 -23.90 20.71
CA VAL A 81 -31.19 -24.62 21.79
C VAL A 81 -32.69 -24.43 21.61
N ARG A 82 -33.34 -25.57 21.36
CA ARG A 82 -34.77 -25.90 21.43
C ARG A 82 -35.72 -25.08 20.58
#